data_AF-A0A2J6WV94-F1
#
_entry.id   AF-A0A2J6WV94-F1
#
_cell.length_a   1.000
_cell.length_b   1.000
_cell.length_c   1.000
_cell.angle_alpha   90.00
_cell.angle_beta   90.00
_cell.angle_gamma   90.00
#
_symmetry.space_group_name_H-M   'P 1'
#
loop_
_entity.id
_entity.type
_entity.pdbx_description
1 polymer ?
#
loop_
_entity_poly.entity_id
_entity_poly.type
_entity_poly.pdbx_seq_one_letter_code
_entity_poly.pdbx_strand_id
1 'polypeptide(L)'
;MIWQAPHMFWLLLALPALVLIWRRAGRRLPWRVVGLRLMILTLLIGALANPVRQQADTPVTGPLLVIYDQSDSLTPAGQAAIRAEAEAIATAAGPQTRLLAFGANVVAGNERMPDGAGSDLAHALRTARQLLPSGGRVILIGDGHNTGGDVLAEAQRAAAAGIRVDVRFIAPPATPEITVTRLDVPALVRSGEPFDITVTTTYQPIDDPTPIAADLRIWVDEQLLGEESVVIPPGQYQFTITHTAEQPGLLSLRTEIIPTGNDTFAANNVAAATALVMPPPRLLLVEGSRENGAVLGAALTQAGMEVERVSVSAVPVALNRLAMYDGIVLVDVSANQLSFEQMMSLREVVRSEGKGLTVIGG
;
A
#
# COMPACT_ATOMS: atom_id res chain seq x y z
N MET A 1 31.27 -24.27 -6.26
CA MET A 1 29.89 -24.71 -6.01
C MET A 1 29.37 -23.82 -4.90
N ILE A 2 28.44 -22.94 -5.22
CA ILE A 2 27.89 -21.96 -4.27
C ILE A 2 26.53 -22.48 -3.80
N TRP A 3 26.25 -22.34 -2.51
CA TRP A 3 25.00 -22.78 -1.88
C TRP A 3 24.16 -21.53 -1.61
N GLN A 4 22.98 -21.44 -2.23
CA GLN A 4 22.13 -20.24 -2.13
C GLN A 4 21.45 -20.09 -0.76
N ALA A 5 21.24 -21.20 -0.05
CA ALA A 5 20.64 -21.20 1.27
C ALA A 5 21.57 -21.90 2.29
N PRO A 6 22.70 -21.28 2.68
CA PRO A 6 23.67 -21.90 3.58
C PRO A 6 23.09 -22.16 4.98
N HIS A 7 22.08 -21.39 5.40
CA HIS A 7 21.38 -21.59 6.67
C HIS A 7 20.63 -22.95 6.74
N MET A 8 20.30 -23.56 5.60
CA MET A 8 19.61 -24.85 5.56
C MET A 8 20.46 -26.00 6.15
N PHE A 9 21.80 -25.84 6.18
CA PHE A 9 22.70 -26.78 6.84
C PHE A 9 22.49 -26.87 8.36
N TRP A 10 21.83 -25.89 8.98
CA TRP A 10 21.47 -25.96 10.40
C TRP A 10 20.53 -27.11 10.70
N LEU A 11 19.76 -27.59 9.71
CA LEU A 11 18.92 -28.80 9.85
C LEU A 11 19.75 -30.07 10.10
N LEU A 12 21.04 -30.09 9.77
CA LEU A 12 21.93 -31.21 10.12
C LEU A 12 22.08 -31.37 11.65
N LEU A 13 21.95 -30.29 12.43
CA LEU A 13 21.99 -30.35 13.90
C LEU A 13 20.78 -31.11 14.49
N ALA A 14 19.71 -31.31 13.73
CA ALA A 14 18.55 -32.10 14.17
C ALA A 14 18.75 -33.62 13.98
N LEU A 15 19.72 -34.07 13.17
CA LEU A 15 19.98 -35.49 12.92
C LEU A 15 20.35 -36.30 14.18
N PRO A 16 21.23 -35.84 15.09
CA PRO A 16 21.53 -36.55 16.33
C PRO A 16 20.32 -36.67 17.25
N ALA A 17 19.50 -35.62 17.35
CA ALA A 17 18.26 -35.64 18.14
C ALA A 17 17.26 -36.67 17.59
N LEU A 18 17.14 -36.77 16.26
CA LEU A 18 16.28 -37.74 15.60
C LEU A 18 16.75 -39.19 15.87
N VAL A 19 18.06 -39.43 15.85
CA VAL A 19 18.66 -40.72 16.24
C VAL A 19 18.38 -41.05 17.71
N LEU A 20 18.44 -40.06 18.60
CA LEU A 20 18.22 -40.23 20.04
C LEU A 20 16.74 -40.52 20.37
N ILE A 21 15.81 -39.82 19.71
CA ILE A 21 14.36 -40.08 19.78
C ILE A 21 14.06 -41.50 19.27
N TRP A 22 14.67 -41.90 18.15
CA TRP A 22 14.51 -43.24 17.59
C TRP A 22 15.03 -44.35 18.51
N ARG A 23 16.17 -44.13 19.17
CA ARG A 23 16.70 -45.04 20.20
C ARG A 23 15.77 -45.13 21.41
N ARG A 24 15.18 -44.01 21.83
CA ARG A 24 14.26 -43.95 22.97
C ARG A 24 12.87 -44.56 22.67
N ALA A 25 12.45 -44.54 21.41
CA ALA A 25 11.18 -45.13 20.94
C ALA A 25 11.20 -46.68 20.83
N GLY A 26 12.26 -47.35 21.27
CA GLY A 26 12.33 -48.82 21.40
C GLY A 26 12.38 -49.61 20.08
N ARG A 27 12.44 -48.94 18.93
CA ARG A 27 12.48 -49.58 17.61
C ARG A 27 13.89 -50.08 17.30
N ARG A 28 14.10 -51.39 17.38
CA ARG A 28 15.38 -52.05 17.01
C ARG A 28 15.53 -52.16 15.50
N LEU A 29 15.82 -51.06 14.81
CA LEU A 29 16.22 -51.13 13.41
C LEU A 29 17.69 -51.53 13.27
N PRO A 30 18.05 -52.32 12.24
CA PRO A 30 19.45 -52.61 11.94
C PRO A 30 20.20 -51.31 11.57
N TRP A 31 21.44 -51.19 12.04
CA TRP A 31 22.30 -50.00 11.84
C TRP A 31 22.45 -49.58 10.37
N ARG A 32 22.36 -50.54 9.43
CA ARG A 32 22.39 -50.26 7.99
C ARG A 32 21.22 -49.39 7.52
N VAL A 33 20.02 -49.60 8.08
CA VAL A 33 18.82 -48.81 7.72
C VAL A 33 18.88 -47.42 8.34
N VAL A 34 19.42 -47.28 9.55
CA VAL A 34 19.67 -45.98 10.17
C VAL A 34 20.71 -45.19 9.35
N GLY A 35 21.81 -45.84 8.96
CA GLY A 35 22.83 -45.25 8.08
C GLY A 35 22.26 -44.78 6.75
N LEU A 36 21.44 -45.60 6.08
CA LEU A 36 20.79 -45.23 4.82
C LEU A 36 19.82 -44.05 4.99
N ARG A 37 19.01 -44.03 6.06
CA ARG A 37 18.08 -42.91 6.32
C ARG A 37 18.81 -41.61 6.61
N LEU A 38 19.90 -41.66 7.38
CA LEU A 38 20.74 -40.50 7.61
C LEU A 38 21.37 -40.01 6.31
N MET A 39 21.88 -40.91 5.47
CA MET A 39 22.42 -40.56 4.16
C MET A 39 21.36 -39.90 3.27
N ILE A 40 20.15 -40.45 3.19
CA ILE A 40 19.05 -39.87 2.42
C ILE A 40 18.69 -38.48 2.96
N LEU A 41 18.54 -38.32 4.28
CA LEU A 41 18.24 -37.03 4.91
C LEU A 41 19.35 -36.01 4.63
N THR A 42 20.61 -36.40 4.71
CA THR A 42 21.75 -35.52 4.39
C THR A 42 21.74 -35.12 2.92
N LEU A 43 21.45 -36.04 2.00
CA LEU A 43 21.30 -35.73 0.57
C LEU A 43 20.10 -34.81 0.30
N LEU A 44 19.00 -34.99 1.02
CA LEU A 44 17.78 -34.19 0.86
C LEU A 44 17.98 -32.78 1.42
N ILE A 45 18.66 -32.63 2.57
CA ILE A 45 19.12 -31.34 3.10
C ILE A 45 20.11 -30.68 2.14
N GLY A 46 21.02 -31.46 1.55
CA GLY A 46 21.95 -30.99 0.52
C GLY A 46 21.21 -30.49 -0.72
N ALA A 47 20.18 -31.19 -1.20
CA ALA A 47 19.34 -30.74 -2.31
C ALA A 47 18.55 -29.47 -1.94
N LEU A 48 18.04 -29.38 -0.71
CA LEU A 48 17.33 -28.21 -0.18
C LEU A 48 18.24 -26.97 -0.06
N ALA A 49 19.53 -27.18 0.18
CA ALA A 49 20.55 -26.10 0.18
C ALA A 49 20.83 -25.54 -1.23
N ASN A 50 20.16 -26.06 -2.26
CA ASN A 50 20.18 -25.63 -3.65
C ASN A 50 21.60 -25.43 -4.22
N PRO A 51 22.35 -26.53 -4.44
CA PRO A 51 23.71 -26.44 -4.93
C PRO A 51 23.75 -25.92 -6.36
N VAL A 52 24.38 -24.77 -6.56
CA VAL A 52 24.65 -24.23 -7.90
C VAL A 52 26.12 -24.43 -8.23
N ARG A 53 26.39 -25.15 -9.33
CA ARG A 53 27.73 -25.15 -9.93
C ARG A 53 27.84 -23.93 -10.82
N GLN A 54 28.76 -23.03 -10.48
CA GLN A 54 29.23 -22.03 -11.43
C GLN A 54 29.90 -22.78 -12.59
N GLN A 55 29.31 -22.69 -13.78
CA GLN A 55 29.96 -23.16 -15.00
C GLN A 55 31.21 -22.29 -15.19
N ALA A 56 32.39 -22.92 -15.30
CA ALA A 56 33.64 -22.20 -15.53
C ALA A 56 33.55 -21.35 -16.81
N ASP A 57 34.19 -20.19 -16.78
CA ASP A 57 34.21 -19.17 -17.84
C ASP A 57 34.64 -19.75 -19.20
N THR A 58 33.70 -20.27 -19.98
CA THR A 58 33.85 -20.28 -21.43
C THR A 58 33.69 -18.84 -21.90
N PRO A 59 34.67 -18.24 -22.60
CA PRO A 59 34.49 -16.94 -23.21
C PRO A 59 33.35 -17.07 -24.21
N VAL A 60 32.18 -16.54 -23.88
CA VAL A 60 31.08 -16.45 -24.83
C VAL A 60 31.51 -15.41 -25.85
N THR A 61 32.00 -15.87 -27.00
CA THR A 61 32.25 -15.01 -28.16
C THR A 61 30.88 -14.66 -28.74
N GLY A 62 30.35 -13.49 -28.40
CA GLY A 62 29.02 -13.07 -28.82
C GLY A 62 28.76 -11.59 -28.58
N PRO A 63 27.68 -11.05 -29.17
CA PRO A 63 27.31 -9.65 -29.02
C PRO A 63 27.07 -9.30 -27.54
N LEU A 64 27.57 -8.13 -27.13
CA LEU A 64 27.37 -7.57 -25.79
C LEU A 64 26.16 -6.63 -25.78
N LEU A 65 25.30 -6.80 -24.78
CA LEU A 65 24.20 -5.90 -24.47
C LEU A 65 24.39 -5.36 -23.06
N VAL A 66 24.44 -4.05 -22.92
CA VAL A 66 24.47 -3.38 -21.61
C VAL A 66 23.07 -2.86 -21.31
N ILE A 67 22.53 -3.26 -20.16
CA ILE A 67 21.21 -2.90 -19.67
C ILE A 67 21.40 -2.15 -18.36
N TYR A 68 20.83 -0.96 -18.24
CA TYR A 68 21.06 -0.10 -17.09
C TYR A 68 19.76 0.52 -16.57
N ASP A 69 19.67 0.60 -15.25
CA ASP A 69 18.48 1.05 -14.53
C ASP A 69 18.36 2.58 -14.56
N GLN A 70 17.15 3.06 -14.78
CA GLN A 70 16.75 4.47 -14.76
C GLN A 70 15.41 4.65 -14.03
N SER A 71 15.10 3.74 -13.10
CA SER A 71 13.93 3.84 -12.23
C SER A 71 14.10 4.93 -11.16
N ASP A 72 12.97 5.39 -10.64
CA ASP A 72 12.87 6.45 -9.65
C ASP A 72 13.35 6.02 -8.26
N SER A 73 13.67 4.73 -8.04
CA SER A 73 14.35 4.28 -6.82
C SER A 73 15.79 4.79 -6.71
N LEU A 74 16.35 5.25 -7.83
CA LEU A 74 17.70 5.80 -7.91
C LEU A 74 17.64 7.33 -7.83
N THR A 75 18.52 7.91 -7.02
CA THR A 75 18.71 9.36 -7.03
C THR A 75 19.15 9.86 -8.41
N PRO A 76 18.89 11.12 -8.79
CA PRO A 76 19.34 11.68 -10.07
C PRO A 76 20.86 11.52 -10.29
N ALA A 77 21.65 11.63 -9.22
CA ALA A 77 23.09 11.36 -9.25
C ALA A 77 23.41 9.88 -9.50
N GLY A 78 22.66 8.96 -8.88
CA GLY A 78 22.77 7.52 -9.12
C GLY A 78 22.42 7.13 -10.55
N GLN A 79 21.31 7.65 -11.09
CA GLN A 79 20.91 7.45 -12.49
C GLN A 79 21.98 7.94 -13.47
N ALA A 80 22.58 9.12 -13.20
CA ALA A 80 23.66 9.67 -14.02
C ALA A 80 24.95 8.83 -13.93
N ALA A 81 25.31 8.35 -12.73
CA ALA A 81 26.48 7.50 -12.53
C ALA A 81 26.34 6.14 -13.24
N ILE A 82 25.16 5.50 -13.10
CA ILE A 82 24.82 4.25 -13.79
C ILE A 82 24.90 4.42 -15.31
N ARG A 83 24.35 5.51 -15.84
CA ARG A 83 24.38 5.83 -17.26
C ARG A 83 25.82 6.01 -17.76
N ALA A 84 26.63 6.79 -17.05
CA ALA A 84 28.02 7.02 -17.41
C ALA A 84 28.85 5.73 -17.39
N GLU A 85 28.64 4.85 -16.40
CA GLU A 85 29.30 3.54 -16.34
C GLU A 85 28.86 2.63 -17.50
N ALA A 86 27.57 2.62 -17.83
CA ALA A 86 27.04 1.86 -18.95
C ALA A 86 27.62 2.31 -20.30
N GLU A 87 27.74 3.62 -20.52
CA GLU A 87 28.36 4.21 -21.71
C GLU A 87 29.86 3.91 -21.79
N ALA A 88 30.58 3.97 -20.66
CA ALA A 88 32.00 3.62 -20.60
C ALA A 88 32.23 2.14 -20.97
N ILE A 89 31.39 1.23 -20.47
CA ILE A 89 31.44 -0.20 -20.80
C ILE A 89 31.14 -0.42 -22.28
N ALA A 90 30.11 0.25 -22.83
CA ALA A 90 29.76 0.13 -24.23
C ALA A 90 30.88 0.62 -25.16
N THR A 91 31.53 1.74 -24.80
CA THR A 91 32.66 2.31 -25.53
C THR A 91 33.88 1.40 -25.49
N ALA A 92 34.20 0.83 -24.32
CA ALA A 92 35.34 -0.08 -24.14
C ALA A 92 35.17 -1.43 -24.85
N ALA A 93 33.94 -1.95 -24.92
CA ALA A 93 33.63 -3.21 -25.58
C ALA A 93 33.54 -3.13 -27.12
N GLY A 94 33.38 -1.91 -27.66
CA GLY A 94 33.41 -1.64 -29.11
C GLY A 94 32.04 -1.49 -29.77
N PRO A 95 32.01 -1.19 -31.07
CA PRO A 95 30.83 -0.68 -31.79
C PRO A 95 29.69 -1.68 -32.00
N GLN A 96 29.88 -2.95 -31.66
CA GLN A 96 28.83 -3.97 -31.71
C GLN A 96 28.00 -4.05 -30.42
N THR A 97 28.37 -3.27 -29.39
CA THR A 97 27.66 -3.23 -28.12
C THR A 97 26.38 -2.42 -28.25
N ARG A 98 25.27 -3.00 -27.79
CA ARG A 98 23.98 -2.29 -27.71
C ARG A 98 23.73 -1.85 -26.27
N LEU A 99 23.10 -0.69 -26.12
CA LEU A 99 22.77 -0.09 -24.84
C LEU A 99 21.24 0.00 -24.70
N LEU A 100 20.69 -0.46 -23.58
CA LEU A 100 19.27 -0.36 -23.24
C LEU A 100 19.09 0.25 -21.85
N ALA A 101 18.22 1.25 -21.75
CA ALA A 101 17.74 1.74 -20.47
C ALA A 101 16.44 1.03 -20.11
N PHE A 102 16.22 0.74 -18.82
CA PHE A 102 14.96 0.21 -18.35
C PHE A 102 14.43 0.95 -17.12
N GLY A 103 13.11 0.95 -17.03
CA GLY A 103 12.30 1.33 -15.87
C GLY A 103 11.06 0.43 -15.90
N ALA A 104 9.85 0.98 -15.90
CA ALA A 104 8.62 0.22 -16.16
C ALA A 104 8.57 -0.30 -17.61
N ASN A 105 9.23 0.38 -18.54
CA ASN A 105 9.43 -0.04 -19.92
C ASN A 105 10.93 -0.09 -20.29
N VAL A 106 11.24 -0.60 -21.48
CA VAL A 106 12.61 -0.74 -21.99
C VAL A 106 12.76 0.11 -23.24
N VAL A 107 13.80 0.95 -23.28
CA VAL A 107 14.12 1.81 -24.41
C VAL A 107 15.55 1.57 -24.88
N ALA A 108 15.77 1.71 -26.19
CA ALA A 108 17.08 1.52 -26.80
C ALA A 108 17.84 2.84 -26.91
N GLY A 109 19.15 2.79 -26.65
CA GLY A 109 20.02 3.98 -26.67
C GLY A 109 19.93 4.81 -25.40
N ASN A 110 20.49 6.02 -25.45
CA ASN A 110 20.58 6.97 -24.34
C ASN A 110 19.73 8.25 -24.55
N GLU A 111 19.13 8.43 -25.72
CA GLU A 111 18.36 9.64 -26.07
C GLU A 111 16.97 9.66 -25.45
N ARG A 112 16.37 8.49 -25.20
CA ARG A 112 15.07 8.36 -24.54
C ARG A 112 15.27 7.83 -23.13
N MET A 113 14.59 8.47 -22.18
CA MET A 113 14.44 7.92 -20.83
C MET A 113 13.22 6.98 -20.80
N PRO A 114 13.36 5.81 -20.14
CA PRO A 114 12.23 4.95 -19.85
C PRO A 114 11.32 5.61 -18.80
N ASP A 115 10.15 5.01 -18.60
CA ASP A 115 9.24 5.36 -17.52
C ASP A 115 9.86 4.94 -16.18
N GLY A 116 10.24 5.91 -15.35
CA GLY A 116 10.94 5.71 -14.08
C GLY A 116 10.06 5.17 -12.96
N ALA A 117 8.73 5.21 -13.11
CA ALA A 117 7.77 4.83 -12.06
C ALA A 117 7.84 3.34 -11.67
N GLY A 118 8.58 2.53 -12.42
CA GLY A 118 8.84 1.13 -12.11
C GLY A 118 10.24 0.70 -12.52
N SER A 119 10.57 -0.52 -12.16
CA SER A 119 11.78 -1.26 -12.53
C SER A 119 11.38 -2.68 -12.92
N ASP A 120 11.15 -2.96 -14.21
CA ASP A 120 10.77 -4.29 -14.73
C ASP A 120 12.00 -4.98 -15.35
N LEU A 121 12.80 -5.58 -14.48
CA LEU A 121 13.97 -6.37 -14.86
C LEU A 121 13.60 -7.58 -15.73
N ALA A 122 12.41 -8.17 -15.51
CA ALA A 122 11.94 -9.30 -16.29
C ALA A 122 11.67 -8.88 -17.75
N HIS A 123 11.05 -7.72 -17.98
CA HIS A 123 10.87 -7.16 -19.32
C HIS A 123 12.20 -6.84 -19.98
N ALA A 124 13.13 -6.22 -19.25
CA ALA A 124 14.48 -5.94 -19.75
C ALA A 124 15.20 -7.22 -20.23
N LEU A 125 15.15 -8.31 -19.46
CA LEU A 125 15.73 -9.60 -19.84
C LEU A 125 15.00 -10.28 -21.01
N ARG A 126 13.68 -10.15 -21.12
CA ARG A 126 12.92 -10.62 -22.30
C ARG A 126 13.35 -9.88 -23.57
N THR A 127 13.47 -8.56 -23.50
CA THR A 127 13.92 -7.72 -24.61
C THR A 127 15.36 -8.08 -25.00
N ALA A 128 16.22 -8.32 -24.01
CA ALA A 128 17.59 -8.80 -24.24
C ALA A 128 17.64 -10.09 -25.05
N ARG A 129 16.81 -11.08 -24.67
CA ARG A 129 16.67 -12.35 -25.40
C ARG A 129 16.21 -12.17 -26.84
N GLN A 130 15.28 -11.25 -27.09
CA GLN A 130 14.81 -10.98 -28.45
C GLN A 130 15.90 -10.34 -29.32
N LEU A 131 16.78 -9.53 -28.72
CA LEU A 131 17.88 -8.87 -29.41
C LEU A 131 19.12 -9.76 -29.57
N LEU A 132 19.21 -10.85 -28.82
CA LEU A 132 20.31 -11.83 -28.81
C LEU A 132 19.79 -13.25 -29.13
N PRO A 133 19.16 -13.49 -30.31
CA PRO A 133 18.55 -14.78 -30.64
C PRO A 133 19.57 -15.92 -30.75
N SER A 134 20.85 -15.61 -31.01
CA SER A 134 21.95 -16.57 -31.14
C SER A 134 22.80 -16.72 -29.88
N GLY A 135 22.32 -16.20 -28.74
CA GLY A 135 23.10 -16.12 -27.50
C GLY A 135 24.01 -14.89 -27.45
N GLY A 136 24.75 -14.73 -26.35
CA GLY A 136 25.62 -13.56 -26.12
C GLY A 136 25.84 -13.25 -24.66
N ARG A 137 26.16 -11.99 -24.37
CA ARG A 137 26.42 -11.50 -23.01
C ARG A 137 25.57 -10.29 -22.71
N VAL A 138 24.96 -10.27 -21.53
CA VAL A 138 24.20 -9.16 -20.98
C VAL A 138 24.91 -8.69 -19.71
N ILE A 139 25.21 -7.40 -19.61
CA ILE A 139 25.63 -6.76 -18.37
C ILE A 139 24.44 -5.95 -17.87
N LEU A 140 23.91 -6.32 -16.71
CA LEU A 140 22.83 -5.62 -16.03
C LEU A 140 23.41 -4.74 -14.93
N ILE A 141 23.09 -3.45 -14.95
CA ILE A 141 23.57 -2.44 -14.00
C ILE A 141 22.36 -1.83 -13.29
N GLY A 142 22.31 -1.91 -11.95
CA GLY A 142 21.21 -1.36 -11.17
C GLY A 142 21.30 -1.65 -9.67
N ASP A 143 20.28 -1.25 -8.91
CA ASP A 143 20.17 -1.42 -7.45
C ASP A 143 19.52 -2.75 -7.04
N GLY A 144 19.11 -3.57 -8.00
CA GLY A 144 18.52 -4.89 -7.77
C GLY A 144 17.05 -4.90 -7.33
N HIS A 145 16.37 -3.75 -7.30
CA HIS A 145 14.92 -3.71 -7.06
C HIS A 145 14.16 -4.12 -8.32
N ASN A 146 13.06 -4.85 -8.14
CA ASN A 146 12.16 -5.23 -9.24
C ASN A 146 10.71 -5.07 -8.81
N THR A 147 9.95 -4.39 -9.66
CA THR A 147 8.50 -4.16 -9.54
C THR A 147 7.69 -4.96 -10.55
N GLY A 148 8.37 -5.57 -11.53
CA GLY A 148 7.75 -6.34 -12.60
C GLY A 148 7.72 -7.85 -12.36
N GLY A 149 7.69 -8.60 -13.45
CA GLY A 149 7.54 -10.07 -13.43
C GLY A 149 8.68 -10.84 -12.77
N ASP A 150 8.66 -12.17 -12.91
CA ASP A 150 9.66 -13.06 -12.32
C ASP A 150 11.02 -12.98 -13.04
N VAL A 151 11.94 -12.21 -12.46
CA VAL A 151 13.31 -12.02 -12.95
C VAL A 151 14.10 -13.32 -13.00
N LEU A 152 13.91 -14.20 -12.01
CA LEU A 152 14.65 -15.45 -11.92
C LEU A 152 14.25 -16.39 -13.05
N ALA A 153 12.95 -16.49 -13.34
CA ALA A 153 12.46 -17.27 -14.46
C ALA A 153 12.97 -16.73 -15.81
N GLU A 154 13.03 -15.42 -16.00
CA GLU A 154 13.60 -14.84 -17.23
C GLU A 154 15.11 -15.05 -17.34
N ALA A 155 15.85 -14.93 -16.25
CA ALA A 155 17.28 -15.20 -16.20
C ALA A 155 17.59 -16.67 -16.56
N GLN A 156 16.78 -17.63 -16.08
CA GLN A 156 16.90 -19.04 -16.46
C GLN A 156 16.62 -19.26 -17.95
N ARG A 157 15.59 -18.60 -18.50
CA ARG A 157 15.30 -18.65 -19.94
C ARG A 157 16.37 -17.97 -20.79
N ALA A 158 17.05 -16.95 -20.27
CA ALA A 158 18.19 -16.31 -20.93
C ALA A 158 19.39 -17.28 -20.95
N ALA A 159 19.70 -17.92 -19.83
CA ALA A 159 20.74 -18.93 -19.74
C ALA A 159 20.49 -20.12 -20.69
N ALA A 160 19.25 -20.61 -20.77
CA ALA A 160 18.86 -21.66 -21.71
C ALA A 160 19.02 -21.26 -23.19
N ALA A 161 18.94 -19.96 -23.49
CA ALA A 161 19.18 -19.41 -24.82
C ALA A 161 20.67 -19.10 -25.10
N GLY A 162 21.59 -19.52 -24.22
CA GLY A 162 23.03 -19.26 -24.37
C GLY A 162 23.41 -17.80 -24.08
N ILE A 163 22.57 -17.06 -23.35
CA ILE A 163 22.85 -15.69 -22.92
C ILE A 163 23.39 -15.71 -21.50
N ARG A 164 24.60 -15.22 -21.31
CA ARG A 164 25.18 -15.00 -19.98
C ARG A 164 24.73 -13.65 -19.45
N VAL A 165 24.16 -13.61 -18.25
CA VAL A 165 23.80 -12.38 -17.55
C VAL A 165 24.79 -12.15 -16.42
N ASP A 166 25.56 -11.06 -16.51
CA ASP A 166 26.41 -10.59 -15.41
C ASP A 166 25.77 -9.37 -14.77
N VAL A 167 25.79 -9.29 -13.45
CA VAL A 167 25.13 -8.23 -12.69
C VAL A 167 26.16 -7.35 -12.01
N ARG A 168 26.03 -6.05 -12.24
CA ARG A 168 26.74 -4.98 -11.56
C ARG A 168 25.77 -4.29 -10.61
N PHE A 169 25.84 -4.69 -9.35
CA PHE A 169 25.04 -4.07 -8.29
C PHE A 169 25.64 -2.72 -7.90
N ILE A 170 24.80 -1.69 -7.89
CA ILE A 170 25.13 -0.35 -7.40
C ILE A 170 24.18 -0.05 -6.26
N ALA A 171 24.73 -0.04 -5.04
CA ALA A 171 23.98 0.40 -3.88
C ALA A 171 23.71 1.91 -4.04
N PRO A 172 22.44 2.36 -4.01
CA PRO A 172 22.18 3.79 -3.90
C PRO A 172 22.79 4.30 -2.59
N PRO A 173 23.35 5.53 -2.57
CA PRO A 173 23.76 6.15 -1.33
C PRO A 173 22.54 6.28 -0.42
N ALA A 174 22.69 5.98 0.87
CA ALA A 174 21.64 6.26 1.83
C ALA A 174 21.38 7.78 1.83
N THR A 175 20.11 8.18 1.69
CA THR A 175 19.64 9.57 1.73
C THR A 175 18.65 9.69 2.89
N PRO A 176 18.58 10.82 3.62
CA PRO A 176 17.52 11.02 4.59
C PRO A 176 16.22 11.11 3.79
N GLU A 177 15.24 10.31 4.17
CA GLU A 177 14.02 10.18 3.39
C GLU A 177 12.81 10.20 4.32
N ILE A 178 11.85 11.05 3.98
CA ILE A 178 10.52 11.01 4.58
C ILE A 178 9.63 10.21 3.64
N THR A 179 8.63 9.52 4.18
CA THR A 179 7.63 8.85 3.36
C THR A 179 6.30 8.94 4.07
N VAL A 180 5.26 9.35 3.34
CA VAL A 180 3.88 9.21 3.79
C VAL A 180 3.43 7.79 3.49
N THR A 181 3.44 6.96 4.54
CA THR A 181 3.08 5.54 4.43
C THR A 181 1.57 5.32 4.38
N ARG A 182 0.78 6.23 4.96
CA ARG A 182 -0.69 6.11 5.00
C ARG A 182 -1.39 7.44 5.22
N LEU A 183 -2.55 7.59 4.59
CA LEU A 183 -3.55 8.60 4.90
C LEU A 183 -4.87 7.87 5.19
N ASP A 184 -5.29 7.90 6.45
CA ASP A 184 -6.52 7.25 6.91
C ASP A 184 -7.61 8.30 7.19
N VAL A 185 -8.81 8.02 6.71
CA VAL A 185 -10.03 8.81 6.94
C VAL A 185 -11.22 7.85 7.09
N PRO A 186 -12.22 8.14 7.94
CA PRO A 186 -13.45 7.35 7.96
C PRO A 186 -14.10 7.30 6.57
N ALA A 187 -14.45 6.11 6.11
CA ALA A 187 -15.03 5.92 4.77
C ALA A 187 -16.40 6.63 4.61
N LEU A 188 -17.12 6.82 5.71
CA LEU A 188 -18.40 7.51 5.78
C LEU A 188 -18.29 8.58 6.87
N VAL A 189 -18.55 9.82 6.49
CA VAL A 189 -18.60 10.99 7.39
C VAL A 189 -19.93 11.71 7.18
N ARG A 190 -20.37 12.53 8.12
CA ARG A 190 -21.58 13.36 7.95
C ARG A 190 -21.22 14.81 7.74
N SER A 191 -22.03 15.46 6.92
CA SER A 191 -22.01 16.90 6.76
C SER A 191 -22.21 17.59 8.12
N GLY A 192 -21.32 18.50 8.47
CA GLY A 192 -21.34 19.27 9.73
C GLY A 192 -20.78 18.52 10.95
N GLU A 193 -20.40 17.25 10.82
CA GLU A 193 -19.79 16.47 11.90
C GLU A 193 -18.25 16.48 11.76
N PRO A 194 -17.50 16.78 12.83
CA PRO A 194 -16.05 16.70 12.79
C PRO A 194 -15.59 15.24 12.70
N PHE A 195 -14.55 14.99 11.91
CA PHE A 195 -13.90 13.69 11.78
C PHE A 195 -12.39 13.84 11.74
N ASP A 196 -11.70 12.76 12.10
CA ASP A 196 -10.24 12.74 12.16
C ASP A 196 -9.63 12.22 10.86
N ILE A 197 -8.63 12.95 10.39
CA ILE A 197 -7.72 12.59 9.30
C ILE A 197 -6.40 12.20 9.93
N THR A 198 -5.94 10.99 9.66
CA THR A 198 -4.70 10.45 10.22
C THR A 198 -3.64 10.32 9.13
N VAL A 199 -2.50 10.98 9.31
CA VAL A 199 -1.35 10.88 8.41
C VAL A 199 -0.24 10.08 9.10
N THR A 200 0.16 8.96 8.52
CA THR A 200 1.26 8.13 9.03
C THR A 200 2.50 8.33 8.18
N THR A 201 3.57 8.80 8.79
CA THR A 201 4.85 9.04 8.15
C THR A 201 5.92 8.10 8.66
N THR A 202 6.99 7.92 7.89
CA THR A 202 8.22 7.30 8.36
C THR A 202 9.39 8.15 7.91
N TYR A 203 10.30 8.45 8.83
CA TYR A 203 11.52 9.20 8.55
C TYR A 203 12.75 8.35 8.88
N GLN A 204 13.65 8.20 7.92
CA GLN A 204 14.87 7.43 8.07
C GLN A 204 16.12 8.32 7.92
N PRO A 205 16.76 8.76 9.02
CA PRO A 205 18.02 9.48 8.97
C PRO A 205 19.20 8.53 8.71
N ILE A 206 20.31 9.07 8.18
CA ILE A 206 21.53 8.29 7.89
C ILE A 206 22.50 8.30 9.06
N ASP A 207 22.81 9.49 9.60
CA ASP A 207 23.93 9.68 10.52
C ASP A 207 23.51 10.22 11.90
N ASP A 208 22.47 11.03 11.95
CA ASP A 208 22.01 11.69 13.17
C ASP A 208 20.50 11.45 13.35
N PRO A 209 20.05 10.82 14.45
CA PRO A 209 18.64 10.62 14.75
C PRO A 209 17.95 11.91 15.23
N THR A 210 18.27 13.04 14.60
CA THR A 210 17.60 14.31 14.88
C THR A 210 16.26 14.37 14.15
N PRO A 211 15.18 14.84 14.82
CA PRO A 211 13.92 15.11 14.15
C PRO A 211 14.08 16.13 13.03
N ILE A 212 13.31 15.97 11.97
CA ILE A 212 13.29 16.89 10.81
C ILE A 212 12.04 17.76 10.86
N ALA A 213 12.20 19.06 10.60
CA ALA A 213 11.06 19.96 10.42
C ALA A 213 10.54 19.86 8.98
N ALA A 214 9.22 19.84 8.81
CA ALA A 214 8.56 19.77 7.52
C ALA A 214 7.26 20.57 7.53
N ASP A 215 6.80 21.03 6.37
CA ASP A 215 5.47 21.62 6.22
C ASP A 215 4.49 20.55 5.73
N LEU A 216 3.47 20.28 6.54
CA LEU A 216 2.36 19.39 6.23
C LEU A 216 1.29 20.20 5.52
N ARG A 217 0.98 19.82 4.28
CA ARG A 217 -0.11 20.39 3.51
C ARG A 217 -1.22 19.36 3.31
N ILE A 218 -2.46 19.81 3.46
CA ILE A 218 -3.65 18.99 3.23
C ILE A 218 -4.54 19.71 2.22
N TRP A 219 -4.92 18.98 1.18
CA TRP A 219 -5.90 19.40 0.20
C TRP A 219 -7.18 18.62 0.38
N VAL A 220 -8.27 19.37 0.33
CA VAL A 220 -9.62 18.83 0.18
C VAL A 220 -10.05 19.16 -1.24
N ASP A 221 -10.28 18.12 -2.02
CA ASP A 221 -10.42 18.16 -3.47
C ASP A 221 -9.20 18.88 -4.09
N GLU A 222 -9.39 20.08 -4.64
CA GLU A 222 -8.33 20.90 -5.23
C GLU A 222 -7.97 22.13 -4.37
N GLN A 223 -8.59 22.27 -3.19
CA GLN A 223 -8.41 23.42 -2.31
C GLN A 223 -7.46 23.07 -1.15
N LEU A 224 -6.42 23.87 -0.96
CA LEU A 224 -5.54 23.76 0.21
C LEU A 224 -6.35 24.14 1.47
N LEU A 225 -6.52 23.17 2.37
CA LEU A 225 -7.19 23.36 3.65
C LEU A 225 -6.30 24.13 4.63
N GLY A 226 -5.01 23.82 4.63
CA GLY A 226 -4.03 24.45 5.51
C GLY A 226 -2.62 23.94 5.27
N GLU A 227 -1.68 24.68 5.82
CA GLU A 227 -0.25 24.37 5.88
C GLU A 227 0.18 24.49 7.34
N GLU A 228 0.73 23.42 7.89
CA GLU A 228 1.17 23.33 9.28
C GLU A 228 2.64 22.90 9.35
N SER A 229 3.47 23.68 10.03
CA SER A 229 4.85 23.28 10.28
C SER A 229 4.91 22.22 11.38
N VAL A 230 5.41 21.03 11.03
CA VAL A 230 5.50 19.85 11.89
C VAL A 230 6.94 19.43 12.10
N VAL A 231 7.19 18.66 13.17
CA VAL A 231 8.49 18.05 13.46
C VAL A 231 8.31 16.53 13.48
N ILE A 232 9.01 15.83 12.60
CA ILE A 232 8.93 14.38 12.42
C ILE A 232 10.15 13.72 13.07
N PRO A 233 9.98 12.91 14.13
CA PRO A 233 11.07 12.14 14.73
C PRO A 233 11.49 10.97 13.82
N PRO A 234 12.71 10.42 14.00
CA PRO A 234 13.12 9.19 13.32
C PRO A 234 12.18 8.01 13.59
N GLY A 235 11.96 7.20 12.57
CA GLY A 235 11.01 6.08 12.60
C GLY A 235 9.60 6.49 12.18
N GLN A 236 8.61 5.72 12.63
CA GLN A 236 7.21 5.95 12.29
C GLN A 236 6.60 7.02 13.20
N TYR A 237 5.86 7.96 12.61
CA TYR A 237 5.15 9.00 13.34
C TYR A 237 3.75 9.20 12.77
N GLN A 238 2.81 9.65 13.61
CA GLN A 238 1.41 9.82 13.23
C GLN A 238 0.92 11.22 13.61
N PHE A 239 0.31 11.89 12.64
CA PHE A 239 -0.42 13.15 12.81
C PHE A 239 -1.91 12.87 12.76
N THR A 240 -2.68 13.56 13.60
CA THR A 240 -4.15 13.53 13.56
C THR A 240 -4.68 14.95 13.46
N ILE A 241 -5.50 15.20 12.45
CA ILE A 241 -6.09 16.51 12.16
C ILE A 241 -7.60 16.34 12.05
N THR A 242 -8.33 17.16 12.79
CA THR A 242 -9.80 17.13 12.76
C THR A 242 -10.30 18.10 11.69
N HIS A 243 -11.19 17.62 10.83
CA HIS A 243 -11.83 18.39 9.77
C HIS A 243 -13.35 18.21 9.81
N THR A 244 -14.10 19.19 9.34
CA THR A 244 -15.56 19.13 9.23
C THR A 244 -15.94 19.42 7.78
N ALA A 245 -16.55 18.44 7.11
CA ALA A 245 -17.06 18.61 5.75
C ALA A 245 -18.44 19.28 5.78
N GLU A 246 -18.67 20.30 4.96
CA GLU A 246 -19.95 21.04 4.92
C GLU A 246 -20.87 20.58 3.78
N GLN A 247 -20.33 19.97 2.74
CA GLN A 247 -21.09 19.59 1.54
C GLN A 247 -21.18 18.07 1.39
N PRO A 248 -22.38 17.52 1.17
CA PRO A 248 -22.55 16.10 0.88
C PRO A 248 -21.92 15.73 -0.48
N GLY A 249 -21.35 14.53 -0.58
CA GLY A 249 -20.72 14.05 -1.80
C GLY A 249 -19.45 13.24 -1.55
N LEU A 250 -18.72 12.97 -2.62
CA LEU A 250 -17.39 12.35 -2.53
C LEU A 250 -16.38 13.42 -2.11
N LEU A 251 -15.65 13.17 -1.04
CA LEU A 251 -14.56 14.00 -0.55
C LEU A 251 -13.23 13.36 -0.95
N SER A 252 -12.42 14.07 -1.74
CA SER A 252 -11.06 13.64 -2.04
C SER A 252 -10.08 14.34 -1.12
N LEU A 253 -9.23 13.59 -0.44
CA LEU A 253 -8.19 14.13 0.43
C LEU A 253 -6.83 13.81 -0.15
N ARG A 254 -5.94 14.80 -0.18
CA ARG A 254 -4.53 14.61 -0.49
C ARG A 254 -3.69 15.24 0.61
N THR A 255 -2.62 14.58 0.99
CA THR A 255 -1.60 15.13 1.88
C THR A 255 -0.25 15.13 1.20
N GLU A 256 0.58 16.11 1.53
CA GLU A 256 1.94 16.26 1.05
C GLU A 256 2.80 16.79 2.19
N ILE A 257 3.99 16.23 2.33
CA ILE A 257 4.97 16.67 3.31
C ILE A 257 6.15 17.29 2.58
N ILE A 258 6.50 18.51 2.98
CA ILE A 258 7.61 19.25 2.40
C ILE A 258 8.69 19.41 3.48
N PRO A 259 9.71 18.54 3.52
CA PRO A 259 10.81 18.66 4.46
C PRO A 259 11.62 19.94 4.26
N THR A 260 12.10 20.51 5.36
CA THR A 260 13.04 21.64 5.34
C THR A 260 14.49 21.19 5.11
N GLY A 261 14.77 19.89 5.28
CA GLY A 261 16.06 19.27 5.06
C GLY A 261 16.20 18.62 3.68
N ASN A 262 17.25 17.83 3.50
CA ASN A 262 17.44 17.04 2.29
C ASN A 262 16.49 15.85 2.28
N ASP A 263 15.67 15.78 1.25
CA ASP A 263 14.81 14.65 0.89
C ASP A 263 14.96 14.43 -0.61
N THR A 264 15.00 13.17 -1.03
CA THR A 264 15.41 12.85 -2.40
C THR A 264 14.27 12.42 -3.30
N PHE A 265 13.11 12.06 -2.74
CA PHE A 265 12.03 11.51 -3.53
C PHE A 265 10.64 12.01 -3.12
N ALA A 266 10.34 13.27 -3.45
CA ALA A 266 9.07 13.92 -3.15
C ALA A 266 7.77 13.15 -3.52
N ALA A 267 7.82 12.19 -4.46
CA ALA A 267 6.65 11.40 -4.83
C ALA A 267 6.18 10.44 -3.70
N ASN A 268 7.07 10.02 -2.79
CA ASN A 268 6.70 9.21 -1.62
C ASN A 268 6.17 10.06 -0.44
N ASN A 269 6.25 11.40 -0.56
CA ASN A 269 5.79 12.34 0.44
C ASN A 269 4.32 12.71 0.25
N VAL A 270 3.63 12.07 -0.70
CA VAL A 270 2.24 12.32 -1.04
C VAL A 270 1.40 11.08 -0.78
N ALA A 271 0.22 11.26 -0.18
CA ALA A 271 -0.80 10.22 -0.09
C ALA A 271 -2.18 10.80 -0.35
N ALA A 272 -3.11 9.95 -0.81
CA ALA A 272 -4.49 10.33 -1.08
C ALA A 272 -5.47 9.32 -0.48
N ALA A 273 -6.63 9.82 -0.08
CA ALA A 273 -7.72 9.03 0.48
C ALA A 273 -9.06 9.63 0.02
N THR A 274 -10.12 8.83 0.09
CA THR A 274 -11.48 9.30 -0.25
C THR A 274 -12.46 8.90 0.82
N ALA A 275 -13.44 9.77 1.07
CA ALA A 275 -14.53 9.53 1.99
C ALA A 275 -15.86 9.94 1.35
N LEU A 276 -16.97 9.31 1.77
CA LEU A 276 -18.31 9.72 1.38
C LEU A 276 -18.93 10.58 2.48
N VAL A 277 -19.24 11.83 2.15
CA VAL A 277 -19.95 12.78 3.03
C VAL A 277 -21.45 12.57 2.83
N MET A 278 -22.07 12.01 3.86
CA MET A 278 -23.52 11.83 3.93
C MET A 278 -24.21 13.16 4.23
N PRO A 279 -25.44 13.36 3.71
CA PRO A 279 -26.23 14.53 4.07
C PRO A 279 -26.56 14.57 5.57
N PRO A 280 -26.94 15.74 6.09
CA PRO A 280 -27.49 15.87 7.44
C PRO A 280 -28.64 14.88 7.68
N PRO A 281 -28.75 14.30 8.90
CA PRO A 281 -29.83 13.37 9.19
C PRO A 281 -31.17 14.10 9.19
N ARG A 282 -32.17 13.49 8.56
CA ARG A 282 -33.53 14.05 8.49
C ARG A 282 -34.41 13.44 9.58
N LEU A 283 -34.96 14.28 10.46
CA LEU A 283 -35.78 13.86 11.59
C LEU A 283 -37.22 14.34 11.45
N LEU A 284 -38.17 13.44 11.69
CA LEU A 284 -39.58 13.79 11.86
C LEU A 284 -39.87 13.99 13.34
N LEU A 285 -40.15 15.23 13.75
CA LEU A 285 -40.51 15.57 15.12
C LEU A 285 -42.04 15.75 15.22
N VAL A 286 -42.68 14.86 15.98
CA VAL A 286 -44.14 14.84 16.17
C VAL A 286 -44.48 15.45 17.52
N GLU A 287 -45.26 16.53 17.49
CA GLU A 287 -45.67 17.26 18.69
C GLU A 287 -47.09 16.83 19.12
N GLY A 288 -47.24 16.39 20.37
CA GLY A 288 -48.54 16.03 20.97
C GLY A 288 -49.42 17.24 21.29
N SER A 289 -48.80 18.40 21.52
CA SER A 289 -49.48 19.69 21.62
C SER A 289 -48.63 20.81 21.01
N ARG A 290 -49.25 21.92 20.62
CA ARG A 290 -48.59 22.99 19.86
C ARG A 290 -47.42 23.58 20.66
N GLU A 291 -46.27 23.72 20.00
CA GLU A 291 -45.00 24.26 20.54
C GLU A 291 -44.26 23.35 21.54
N ASN A 292 -44.75 22.18 21.92
CA ASN A 292 -44.01 21.29 22.84
C ASN A 292 -42.66 20.85 22.28
N GLY A 293 -42.57 20.71 20.95
CA GLY A 293 -41.34 20.35 20.25
C GLY A 293 -40.45 21.52 19.86
N ALA A 294 -40.83 22.77 20.11
CA ALA A 294 -40.13 23.93 19.56
C ALA A 294 -38.68 24.05 20.09
N VAL A 295 -38.49 23.89 21.41
CA VAL A 295 -37.17 23.97 22.04
C VAL A 295 -36.27 22.83 21.58
N LEU A 296 -36.80 21.59 21.57
CA LEU A 296 -36.04 20.42 21.12
C LEU A 296 -35.71 20.50 19.62
N GLY A 297 -36.68 20.89 18.80
CA GLY A 297 -36.48 21.09 17.36
C GLY A 297 -35.40 22.12 17.07
N ALA A 298 -35.42 23.27 17.76
CA ALA A 298 -34.38 24.28 17.63
C ALA A 298 -33.00 23.75 18.04
N ALA A 299 -32.91 22.98 19.13
CA ALA A 299 -31.66 22.37 19.59
C ALA A 299 -31.12 21.33 18.58
N LEU A 300 -32.00 20.49 18.01
CA LEU A 300 -31.64 19.50 16.99
C LEU A 300 -31.19 20.16 15.68
N THR A 301 -31.86 21.23 15.25
CA THR A 301 -31.43 22.03 14.09
C THR A 301 -30.09 22.70 14.33
N GLN A 302 -29.86 23.23 15.55
CA GLN A 302 -28.56 23.81 15.91
C GLN A 302 -27.45 22.76 15.96
N ALA A 303 -27.77 21.51 16.26
CA ALA A 303 -26.86 20.37 16.18
C ALA A 303 -26.62 19.86 14.74
N GLY A 304 -27.14 20.55 13.72
CA GLY A 304 -26.89 20.23 12.31
C GLY A 304 -27.83 19.19 11.71
N MET A 305 -28.98 18.92 12.33
CA MET A 305 -29.98 17.97 11.81
C MET A 305 -31.09 18.69 11.04
N GLU A 306 -31.64 18.06 10.00
CA GLU A 306 -32.82 18.57 9.29
C GLU A 306 -34.08 18.11 10.03
N VAL A 307 -34.76 19.03 10.72
CA VAL A 307 -35.95 18.69 11.52
C VAL A 307 -37.22 19.18 10.86
N GLU A 308 -38.12 18.24 10.55
CA GLU A 308 -39.49 18.54 10.13
C GLU A 308 -40.45 18.37 11.32
N ARG A 309 -41.09 19.46 11.73
CA ARG A 309 -42.04 19.45 12.86
C ARG A 309 -43.47 19.30 12.34
N VAL A 310 -44.19 18.33 12.89
CA VAL A 310 -45.58 18.03 12.51
C VAL A 310 -46.45 17.78 13.74
N SER A 311 -47.76 18.03 13.61
CA SER A 311 -48.74 17.58 14.60
C SER A 311 -49.03 16.09 14.46
N VAL A 312 -49.59 15.45 15.49
CA VAL A 312 -50.00 14.04 15.47
C VAL A 312 -50.91 13.70 14.26
N SER A 313 -51.81 14.62 13.91
CA SER A 313 -52.73 14.47 12.76
C SER A 313 -52.02 14.50 11.40
N ALA A 314 -50.82 15.06 11.31
CA ALA A 314 -50.06 15.20 10.07
C ALA A 314 -49.01 14.09 9.90
N VAL A 315 -48.88 13.17 10.87
CA VAL A 315 -47.98 12.02 10.76
C VAL A 315 -48.40 11.13 9.58
N PRO A 316 -47.51 10.87 8.61
CA PRO A 316 -47.81 10.02 7.47
C PRO A 316 -48.13 8.59 7.89
N VAL A 317 -49.20 8.01 7.32
CA VAL A 317 -49.50 6.56 7.40
C VAL A 317 -48.76 5.74 6.33
N ALA A 318 -48.22 6.40 5.30
CA ALA A 318 -47.53 5.70 4.23
C ALA A 318 -46.08 5.42 4.63
N LEU A 319 -45.68 4.15 4.65
CA LEU A 319 -44.35 3.72 5.07
C LEU A 319 -43.23 4.37 4.25
N ASN A 320 -43.43 4.53 2.95
CA ASN A 320 -42.47 5.18 2.05
C ASN A 320 -42.19 6.65 2.42
N ARG A 321 -43.15 7.36 3.03
CA ARG A 321 -42.99 8.73 3.51
C ARG A 321 -42.20 8.77 4.82
N LEU A 322 -42.47 7.82 5.72
CA LEU A 322 -41.70 7.67 6.96
C LEU A 322 -40.25 7.24 6.70
N ALA A 323 -40.02 6.42 5.67
CA ALA A 323 -38.68 5.94 5.30
C ALA A 323 -37.74 7.05 4.78
N MET A 324 -38.27 8.22 4.41
CA MET A 324 -37.48 9.40 4.01
C MET A 324 -36.75 10.06 5.18
N TYR A 325 -37.14 9.76 6.42
CA TYR A 325 -36.49 10.24 7.64
C TYR A 325 -35.56 9.17 8.18
N ASP A 326 -34.47 9.61 8.82
CA ASP A 326 -33.50 8.74 9.50
C ASP A 326 -33.94 8.39 10.93
N GLY A 327 -34.79 9.25 11.51
CA GLY A 327 -35.39 9.01 12.81
C GLY A 327 -36.68 9.78 13.02
N ILE A 328 -37.49 9.29 13.95
CA ILE A 328 -38.77 9.89 14.34
C ILE A 328 -38.72 10.16 15.85
N VAL A 329 -39.11 11.36 16.25
CA VAL A 329 -39.14 11.80 17.65
C VAL A 329 -40.58 12.15 18.02
N LEU A 330 -41.15 11.46 19.01
CA LEU A 330 -42.47 11.76 19.56
C LEU A 330 -42.29 12.57 20.85
N VAL A 331 -42.86 13.78 20.91
CA VAL A 331 -42.78 14.68 22.07
C VAL A 331 -44.17 14.87 22.66
N ASP A 332 -44.36 14.34 23.87
CA ASP A 332 -45.64 14.35 24.62
C ASP A 332 -46.83 13.82 23.80
N VAL A 333 -46.58 12.85 22.93
CA VAL A 333 -47.62 12.22 22.11
C VAL A 333 -48.24 11.07 22.89
N SER A 334 -49.51 11.22 23.27
CA SER A 334 -50.25 10.13 23.90
C SER A 334 -50.66 9.08 22.86
N ALA A 335 -50.62 7.80 23.23
CA ALA A 335 -50.99 6.70 22.34
C ALA A 335 -52.44 6.81 21.81
N ASN A 336 -53.35 7.43 22.57
CA ASN A 336 -54.74 7.67 22.14
C ASN A 336 -54.89 8.79 21.10
N GLN A 337 -53.86 9.60 20.86
CA GLN A 337 -53.86 10.64 19.83
C GLN A 337 -53.45 10.07 18.46
N LEU A 338 -52.72 8.94 18.45
CA LEU A 338 -52.31 8.25 17.23
C LEU A 338 -53.41 7.30 16.77
N SER A 339 -53.66 7.29 15.46
CA SER A 339 -54.50 6.27 14.84
C SER A 339 -53.80 4.90 14.83
N PHE A 340 -54.58 3.82 14.73
CA PHE A 340 -54.05 2.46 14.60
C PHE A 340 -53.10 2.32 13.41
N GLU A 341 -53.44 2.92 12.26
CA GLU A 341 -52.60 2.89 11.06
C GLU A 341 -51.25 3.61 11.27
N GLN A 342 -51.25 4.77 11.93
CA GLN A 342 -50.01 5.48 12.27
C GLN A 342 -49.14 4.65 13.21
N MET A 343 -49.72 4.05 14.25
CA MET A 343 -48.97 3.17 15.17
C MET A 343 -48.37 1.98 14.45
N MET A 344 -49.13 1.34 13.55
CA MET A 344 -48.63 0.22 12.75
C MET A 344 -47.51 0.63 11.81
N SER A 345 -47.60 1.82 11.22
CA SER A 345 -46.59 2.36 10.30
C SER A 345 -45.30 2.76 11.03
N LEU A 346 -45.41 3.39 12.20
CA LEU A 346 -44.28 3.68 13.08
C LEU A 346 -43.59 2.40 13.56
N ARG A 347 -44.36 1.35 13.90
CA ARG A 347 -43.78 0.05 14.24
C ARG A 347 -43.04 -0.56 13.06
N GLU A 348 -43.61 -0.47 11.86
CA GLU A 348 -43.04 -1.10 10.67
C GLU A 348 -41.79 -0.37 10.17
N VAL A 349 -41.72 0.96 10.24
CA VAL A 349 -40.52 1.72 9.85
C VAL A 349 -39.32 1.42 10.78
N VAL A 350 -39.58 1.21 12.07
CA VAL A 350 -38.54 0.78 13.01
C VAL A 350 -38.13 -0.68 12.74
N ARG A 351 -39.12 -1.57 12.58
CA ARG A 351 -38.88 -3.01 12.45
C ARG A 351 -38.22 -3.41 11.13
N SER A 352 -38.63 -2.80 10.02
CA SER A 352 -38.28 -3.24 8.66
C SER A 352 -37.30 -2.32 7.97
N GLU A 353 -37.38 -1.00 8.20
CA GLU A 353 -36.45 -0.01 7.60
C GLU A 353 -35.30 0.37 8.55
N GLY A 354 -35.31 -0.12 9.80
CA GLY A 354 -34.24 0.13 10.77
C GLY A 354 -34.11 1.58 11.22
N LYS A 355 -35.17 2.40 11.06
CA LYS A 355 -35.16 3.81 11.45
C LYS A 355 -35.27 3.98 12.96
N GLY A 356 -34.66 5.04 13.49
CA GLY A 356 -34.71 5.36 14.92
C GLY A 356 -36.09 5.86 15.35
N LEU A 357 -36.56 5.44 16.53
CA LEU A 357 -37.75 6.01 17.18
C LEU A 357 -37.40 6.42 18.62
N THR A 358 -37.58 7.70 18.92
CA THR A 358 -37.37 8.26 20.25
C THR A 358 -38.70 8.80 20.77
N VAL A 359 -39.04 8.46 22.01
CA VAL A 359 -40.26 8.95 22.67
C VAL A 359 -39.85 9.72 23.92
N ILE A 360 -40.31 10.96 24.02
CA ILE A 360 -40.07 11.87 25.13
C ILE A 360 -41.44 12.24 25.70
N GLY A 361 -41.66 11.99 26.98
CA GLY A 361 -42.91 12.30 27.66
C GLY A 361 -42.66 12.94 29.02
N GLY A 362 -43.47 13.94 29.35
CA GLY A 362 -43.52 14.62 30.64
C GLY A 362 -44.88 14.51 31.33
#